data_AF-A0AAD5U1V4-F1
#
_entry.id   AF-A0AAD5U1V4-F1
#
_cell.length_a   1.000
_cell.length_b   1.000
_cell.length_c   1.000
_cell.angle_alpha   90.00
_cell.angle_beta   90.00
_cell.angle_gamma   90.00
#
_symmetry.space_group_name_H-M   'P 1'
#
loop_
_entity.id
_entity.type
_entity.pdbx_description
1 polymer ?
#
loop_
_entity_poly.entity_id
_entity_poly.type
_entity_poly.pdbx_seq_one_letter_code
_entity_poly.pdbx_strand_id
1 'polypeptide(L)'
;MSKTMDSDDEDKPNIKLIAVLDHDAAVPITDEMDTEPSTNNIDGYCTECEDQPTQLFCEQCQDDFCDVCFQSIHRKGTRKKHTTKKLVSKYSNTTSNGINSKMSKEVSETSSASQFSSPVIIKGAIGDWFINRSKYIPLRLTYQERKYLRLLEAALNVSEYTDKIDIVSYTSKAKRIVAQIKELCSILSGLVLAADYKIGQELFKNRDFAQNKNFFQDIFELGRRHKIMNPEKMRESYGKLLYLLQDSQMPEIKEMLEFDCVIPIKTVYKVLEENGCLEVLSDEIIVTATQEIITSPGKSRNVIQNEIRQKERSIEILSKKYEKKNISADLIKQCLYSIGDNHSFLRANRDPCDQMIGN
;
A
#
# COMPACT_ATOMS: atom_id res chain seq x y z
N MET A 1 -16.32 38.35 47.29
CA MET A 1 -14.86 38.10 47.20
C MET A 1 -14.68 36.68 46.72
N SER A 2 -14.26 36.55 45.46
CA SER A 2 -14.06 35.29 44.73
C SER A 2 -13.07 34.37 45.43
N LYS A 3 -13.38 33.07 45.45
CA LYS A 3 -12.37 32.01 45.51
C LYS A 3 -12.17 31.50 44.08
N THR A 4 -11.07 31.91 43.49
CA THR A 4 -10.47 31.26 42.32
C THR A 4 -10.00 29.87 42.74
N MET A 5 -10.55 28.83 42.12
CA MET A 5 -9.94 27.51 42.04
C MET A 5 -9.21 27.48 40.71
N ASP A 6 -7.89 27.53 40.76
CA ASP A 6 -7.04 27.40 39.59
C ASP A 6 -7.14 25.98 39.04
N SER A 7 -7.21 25.94 37.71
CA SER A 7 -7.27 24.78 36.84
C SER A 7 -5.87 24.20 36.64
N ASP A 8 -5.61 23.03 37.20
CA ASP A 8 -4.49 22.18 36.82
C ASP A 8 -4.90 21.31 35.61
N ASP A 9 -4.91 21.91 34.43
CA ASP A 9 -4.92 21.22 33.13
C ASP A 9 -3.50 21.28 32.56
N GLU A 10 -2.62 20.38 33.00
CA GLU A 10 -1.33 20.14 32.33
C GLU A 10 -1.14 18.65 31.99
N ASP A 11 -0.89 18.44 30.70
CA ASP A 11 -0.17 17.33 30.06
C ASP A 11 -0.58 15.88 30.35
N LYS A 12 -1.56 15.39 29.57
CA LYS A 12 -1.74 13.95 29.34
C LYS A 12 -1.31 13.56 27.93
N PRO A 13 -0.56 12.45 27.76
CA PRO A 13 0.05 12.08 26.49
C PRO A 13 -1.02 11.74 25.45
N ASN A 14 -1.08 12.55 24.40
CA ASN A 14 -1.97 12.41 23.27
C ASN A 14 -1.34 11.41 22.28
N ILE A 15 -1.79 10.15 22.31
CA ILE A 15 -1.23 9.08 21.48
C ILE A 15 -1.65 9.32 20.03
N LYS A 16 -0.75 9.93 19.25
CA LYS A 16 -0.86 9.96 17.78
C LYS A 16 -0.34 8.65 17.25
N LEU A 17 -0.99 8.07 16.22
CA LEU A 17 -0.50 6.85 15.58
C LEU A 17 0.98 6.97 15.18
N ILE A 18 1.46 8.17 14.82
CA ILE A 18 2.87 8.45 14.51
C ILE A 18 3.81 8.24 15.71
N ALA A 19 3.40 8.62 16.93
CA ALA A 19 4.20 8.38 18.14
C ALA A 19 4.22 6.89 18.56
N VAL A 20 3.28 6.09 18.04
CA VAL A 20 3.22 4.63 18.22
C VAL A 20 4.14 3.90 17.24
N LEU A 21 4.65 4.57 16.19
CA LEU A 21 5.48 3.97 15.14
C LEU A 21 6.97 3.84 15.49
N ASP A 22 7.43 4.41 16.61
CA ASP A 22 8.87 4.54 16.94
C ASP A 22 9.41 3.51 17.95
N HIS A 23 8.69 2.44 18.27
CA HIS A 23 9.17 1.43 19.22
C HIS A 23 9.47 0.09 18.54
N ASP A 24 10.71 -0.01 18.07
CA ASP A 24 11.36 -1.26 17.69
C ASP A 24 11.37 -2.26 18.85
N ALA A 25 10.74 -3.40 18.64
CA ALA A 25 11.15 -4.66 19.23
C ALA A 25 11.10 -5.71 18.12
N ALA A 26 12.28 -6.09 17.63
CA ALA A 26 12.46 -7.20 16.72
C ALA A 26 11.93 -8.50 17.37
N VAL A 27 10.84 -9.03 16.83
CA VAL A 27 10.38 -10.39 17.11
C VAL A 27 10.34 -11.13 15.77
N PRO A 28 11.11 -12.23 15.62
CA PRO A 28 11.07 -13.05 14.42
C PRO A 28 9.81 -13.92 14.50
N ILE A 29 8.84 -13.68 13.63
CA ILE A 29 7.69 -14.56 13.44
C ILE A 29 7.70 -14.98 11.97
N THR A 30 7.70 -16.28 11.78
CA THR A 30 7.80 -17.04 10.54
C THR A 30 6.80 -16.60 9.49
N ASP A 31 7.30 -16.40 8.28
CA ASP A 31 6.54 -16.01 7.09
C ASP A 31 5.63 -17.15 6.61
N GLU A 32 4.33 -17.03 6.89
CA GLU A 32 3.29 -17.60 6.03
C GLU A 32 2.58 -16.43 5.34
N MET A 33 3.03 -16.16 4.11
CA MET A 33 2.49 -15.15 3.21
C MET A 33 1.37 -15.77 2.36
N ASP A 34 0.13 -15.40 2.63
CA ASP A 34 -0.95 -15.47 1.65
C ASP A 34 -0.73 -14.40 0.57
N THR A 35 -0.04 -14.78 -0.50
CA THR A 35 0.01 -14.08 -1.78
C THR A 35 -0.28 -15.06 -2.91
N GLU A 36 -1.30 -14.75 -3.71
CA GLU A 36 -1.64 -15.43 -4.97
C GLU A 36 -1.67 -14.34 -6.07
N PRO A 37 -1.29 -14.64 -7.33
CA PRO A 37 0.11 -14.61 -7.73
C PRO A 37 0.33 -13.55 -8.83
N SER A 38 1.34 -12.71 -8.65
CA SER A 38 2.06 -12.09 -9.76
C SER A 38 3.19 -13.04 -10.12
N THR A 39 3.28 -13.46 -11.37
CA THR A 39 4.31 -14.35 -11.93
C THR A 39 5.71 -13.75 -11.81
N ASN A 40 6.26 -13.76 -10.60
CA ASN A 40 7.63 -13.39 -10.30
C ASN A 40 8.36 -14.66 -9.87
N ASN A 41 8.81 -15.43 -10.85
CA ASN A 41 9.83 -16.43 -10.60
C ASN A 41 11.02 -15.72 -9.94
N ILE A 42 11.36 -16.11 -8.72
CA ILE A 42 12.62 -15.74 -8.09
C ILE A 42 13.72 -16.37 -8.95
N ASP A 43 14.53 -15.54 -9.62
CA ASP A 43 15.58 -15.99 -10.54
C ASP A 43 16.47 -17.06 -9.86
N GLY A 44 16.40 -18.30 -10.38
CA GLY A 44 17.19 -19.44 -9.88
C GLY A 44 16.47 -20.40 -8.93
N TYR A 45 15.18 -20.18 -8.61
CA TYR A 45 14.34 -21.07 -7.80
C TYR A 45 13.15 -21.64 -8.57
N CYS A 46 12.71 -22.83 -8.18
CA CYS A 46 11.67 -23.61 -8.85
C CYS A 46 10.35 -22.84 -8.89
N THR A 47 9.75 -22.71 -10.08
CA THR A 47 8.52 -21.93 -10.31
C THR A 47 7.31 -22.41 -9.51
N GLU A 48 7.33 -23.65 -9.04
CA GLU A 48 6.17 -24.28 -8.37
C GLU A 48 6.25 -24.27 -6.84
N CYS A 49 7.44 -24.43 -6.28
CA CYS A 49 7.60 -24.46 -4.83
C CYS A 49 8.31 -23.24 -4.28
N GLU A 50 8.97 -22.45 -5.14
CA GLU A 50 9.76 -21.27 -4.80
C GLU A 50 10.89 -21.51 -3.75
N ASP A 51 11.02 -22.74 -3.26
CA ASP A 51 11.89 -23.13 -2.14
C ASP A 51 13.22 -23.77 -2.57
N GLN A 52 13.23 -24.45 -3.73
CA GLN A 52 14.38 -25.24 -4.18
C GLN A 52 15.00 -24.64 -5.44
N PRO A 53 16.35 -24.68 -5.59
CA PRO A 53 17.01 -24.16 -6.78
C PRO A 53 16.58 -24.93 -8.04
N THR A 54 16.56 -24.23 -9.17
CA THR A 54 16.15 -24.81 -10.44
C THR A 54 17.19 -25.81 -10.95
N GLN A 55 16.72 -26.97 -11.40
CA GLN A 55 17.56 -28.06 -11.91
C GLN A 55 17.16 -28.48 -13.32
N LEU A 56 15.90 -28.24 -13.71
CA LEU A 56 15.32 -28.65 -14.98
C LEU A 56 14.51 -27.51 -15.59
N PHE A 57 14.74 -27.21 -16.86
CA PHE A 57 13.85 -26.36 -17.65
C PHE A 57 12.96 -27.22 -18.54
N CYS A 58 11.64 -27.00 -18.50
CA CYS A 58 10.67 -27.69 -19.36
C CYS A 58 10.40 -26.86 -20.61
N GLU A 59 10.66 -27.40 -21.81
CA GLU A 59 10.60 -26.62 -23.06
C GLU A 59 9.17 -26.25 -23.49
N GLN A 60 8.20 -27.10 -23.14
CA GLN A 60 6.79 -26.91 -23.50
C GLN A 60 6.06 -26.01 -22.49
N CYS A 61 6.42 -26.08 -21.21
CA CYS A 61 5.89 -25.19 -20.17
C CYS A 61 6.60 -23.83 -20.19
N GLN A 62 7.85 -23.79 -20.66
CA GLN A 62 8.74 -22.62 -20.57
C GLN A 62 9.03 -22.17 -19.13
N ASP A 63 9.09 -23.14 -18.22
CA ASP A 63 9.24 -22.93 -16.78
C ASP A 63 10.42 -23.76 -16.21
N ASP A 64 11.02 -23.24 -15.16
CA ASP A 64 12.14 -23.83 -14.42
C ASP A 64 11.69 -24.57 -13.15
N PHE A 65 11.95 -25.87 -13.07
CA PHE A 65 11.53 -26.73 -11.95
C PHE A 65 12.73 -27.29 -11.18
N CYS A 66 12.51 -27.65 -9.91
CA CYS A 66 13.35 -28.62 -9.21
C CYS A 66 12.99 -30.05 -9.66
N ASP A 67 13.89 -31.01 -9.43
CA ASP A 67 13.66 -32.42 -9.84
C ASP A 67 12.35 -33.00 -9.27
N VAL A 68 11.98 -32.64 -8.03
CA VAL A 68 10.79 -33.17 -7.34
C VAL A 68 9.50 -32.62 -7.92
N CYS A 69 9.39 -31.30 -8.08
CA CYS A 69 8.19 -30.67 -8.63
C CYS A 69 8.00 -31.03 -10.11
N PHE A 70 9.09 -31.14 -10.87
CA PHE A 70 9.01 -31.61 -12.25
C PHE A 70 8.39 -33.02 -12.32
N GLN A 71 8.90 -33.97 -11.53
CA GLN A 71 8.35 -35.32 -11.49
C GLN A 71 6.91 -35.35 -10.98
N SER A 72 6.54 -34.52 -10.00
CA SER A 72 5.16 -34.49 -9.48
C SER A 72 4.16 -34.07 -10.56
N ILE A 73 4.48 -33.02 -11.32
CA ILE A 73 3.56 -32.39 -12.28
C ILE A 73 3.60 -33.08 -13.66
N HIS A 74 4.76 -33.63 -14.04
CA HIS A 74 4.95 -34.25 -15.35
C HIS A 74 4.83 -35.79 -15.32
N ARG A 75 4.40 -36.39 -14.21
CA ARG A 75 4.19 -37.85 -14.10
C ARG A 75 2.90 -38.36 -14.74
N LYS A 76 1.89 -37.50 -14.94
CA LYS A 76 0.55 -37.91 -15.45
C LYS A 76 0.07 -37.03 -16.60
N GLY A 77 -0.80 -37.59 -17.44
CA GLY A 77 -1.48 -36.87 -18.53
C GLY A 77 -0.58 -36.53 -19.72
N THR A 78 -0.99 -35.53 -20.49
CA THR A 78 -0.30 -35.04 -21.71
C THR A 78 1.09 -34.46 -21.41
N ARG A 79 1.30 -33.97 -20.18
CA ARG A 79 2.56 -33.39 -19.70
C ARG A 79 3.70 -34.40 -19.54
N LYS A 80 3.39 -35.70 -19.51
CA LYS A 80 4.41 -36.77 -19.49
C LYS A 80 5.31 -36.80 -20.75
N LYS A 81 4.83 -36.18 -21.84
CA LYS A 81 5.59 -36.09 -23.11
C LYS A 81 6.48 -34.85 -23.18
N HIS A 82 6.47 -33.99 -22.17
CA HIS A 82 7.29 -32.78 -22.18
C HIS A 82 8.78 -33.13 -22.04
N THR A 83 9.61 -32.39 -22.77
CA THR A 83 11.06 -32.57 -22.84
C THR A 83 11.74 -31.57 -21.92
N THR A 84 12.80 -32.01 -21.24
CA THR A 84 13.54 -31.17 -20.29
C THR A 84 15.00 -31.01 -20.66
N LYS A 85 15.54 -29.85 -20.28
CA LYS A 85 16.96 -29.54 -20.27
C LYS A 85 17.45 -29.41 -18.84
N LYS A 86 18.56 -30.07 -18.50
CA LYS A 86 19.21 -29.90 -17.20
C LYS A 86 19.89 -28.54 -17.13
N LEU A 87 19.60 -27.78 -16.07
CA LEU A 87 20.25 -26.53 -15.75
C LEU A 87 21.39 -26.79 -14.76
N VAL A 88 22.56 -26.20 -15.03
CA VAL A 88 23.72 -26.30 -14.13
C VAL A 88 23.63 -25.14 -13.12
N SER A 89 23.34 -25.44 -11.86
CA SER A 89 23.24 -24.42 -10.80
C SER A 89 24.63 -23.82 -10.52
N LYS A 90 24.75 -22.48 -10.58
CA LYS A 90 26.00 -21.76 -10.29
C LYS A 90 26.38 -21.67 -8.80
N TYR A 91 25.60 -22.28 -7.90
CA TYR A 91 25.87 -22.31 -6.46
C TYR A 91 26.35 -23.70 -6.02
N SER A 92 27.59 -24.00 -6.37
CA SER A 92 28.41 -24.97 -5.64
C SER A 92 29.82 -24.39 -5.52
N ASN A 93 30.32 -24.30 -4.29
CA ASN A 93 31.68 -23.88 -3.98
C ASN A 93 32.70 -24.72 -4.78
N THR A 94 33.76 -24.11 -5.29
CA THR A 94 35.22 -24.33 -5.03
C THR A 94 36.08 -23.98 -6.26
N THR A 95 37.05 -23.07 -6.08
CA THR A 95 38.36 -22.90 -6.76
C THR A 95 38.54 -23.23 -8.26
N SER A 96 38.98 -22.24 -9.06
CA SER A 96 40.33 -22.17 -9.71
C SER A 96 40.40 -21.26 -10.96
N ASN A 97 41.47 -20.45 -11.00
CA ASN A 97 42.22 -19.87 -12.11
C ASN A 97 41.58 -19.61 -13.51
N GLY A 98 41.68 -18.33 -13.92
CA GLY A 98 42.55 -17.92 -15.04
C GLY A 98 41.98 -17.83 -16.45
N ILE A 99 42.43 -16.77 -17.16
CA ILE A 99 42.50 -16.57 -18.62
C ILE A 99 41.40 -15.69 -19.27
N ASN A 100 41.71 -14.39 -19.34
CA ASN A 100 41.87 -13.56 -20.54
C ASN A 100 41.11 -13.92 -21.84
N SER A 101 40.28 -13.02 -22.37
CA SER A 101 40.33 -12.64 -23.80
C SER A 101 39.40 -11.47 -24.15
N LYS A 102 39.98 -10.55 -24.92
CA LYS A 102 39.40 -9.44 -25.69
C LYS A 102 38.36 -9.95 -26.69
N MET A 103 37.34 -9.16 -27.03
CA MET A 103 37.23 -8.51 -28.35
C MET A 103 36.00 -7.60 -28.45
N SER A 104 36.23 -6.50 -29.15
CA SER A 104 35.38 -5.40 -29.58
C SER A 104 34.32 -5.78 -30.63
N LYS A 105 33.22 -5.01 -30.68
CA LYS A 105 32.85 -4.25 -31.89
C LYS A 105 31.71 -3.25 -31.65
N GLU A 106 31.96 -2.05 -32.15
CA GLU A 106 31.01 -0.98 -32.47
C GLU A 106 29.96 -1.44 -33.50
N VAL A 107 28.79 -0.80 -33.53
CA VAL A 107 28.35 0.11 -34.64
C VAL A 107 26.86 0.47 -34.53
N SER A 108 26.63 1.78 -34.73
CA SER A 108 25.48 2.51 -35.29
C SER A 108 24.13 2.56 -34.57
N GLU A 109 23.90 3.75 -34.02
CA GLU A 109 22.68 4.54 -34.06
C GLU A 109 21.88 4.42 -35.37
N THR A 110 20.57 4.23 -35.24
CA THR A 110 19.59 4.85 -36.14
C THR A 110 18.36 5.23 -35.33
N SER A 111 18.14 6.54 -35.30
CA SER A 111 17.08 7.29 -34.65
C SER A 111 15.77 7.23 -35.43
N SER A 112 14.66 6.92 -34.75
CA SER A 112 13.32 7.30 -35.18
C SER A 112 12.66 8.12 -34.07
N ALA A 113 12.72 9.43 -34.25
CA ALA A 113 12.10 10.43 -33.41
C ALA A 113 10.58 10.44 -33.60
N SER A 114 9.84 10.30 -32.51
CA SER A 114 8.46 10.81 -32.38
C SER A 114 8.42 11.90 -31.31
N GLN A 115 8.62 13.11 -31.79
CA GLN A 115 8.05 14.40 -31.35
C GLN A 115 7.67 14.55 -29.87
N PHE A 116 8.59 15.10 -29.08
CA PHE A 116 8.27 16.18 -28.14
C PHE A 116 9.32 17.28 -28.33
N SER A 117 8.90 18.42 -28.88
CA SER A 117 9.75 19.58 -29.14
C SER A 117 9.98 20.41 -27.87
N SER A 118 11.22 20.43 -27.39
CA SER A 118 11.98 21.48 -26.64
C SER A 118 11.39 22.19 -25.38
N PRO A 119 12.25 22.54 -24.38
CA PRO A 119 12.01 22.11 -23.00
C PRO A 119 11.99 23.22 -21.92
N VAL A 120 11.52 24.45 -22.21
CA VAL A 120 11.56 25.55 -21.21
C VAL A 120 10.19 25.95 -20.67
N ILE A 121 9.11 25.78 -21.43
CA ILE A 121 7.74 26.19 -21.01
C ILE A 121 7.00 25.06 -20.26
N ILE A 122 7.48 23.83 -20.35
CA ILE A 122 6.76 22.62 -19.91
C ILE A 122 6.91 22.36 -18.39
N LYS A 123 7.95 22.90 -17.74
CA LYS A 123 8.23 22.63 -16.31
C LYS A 123 7.12 23.09 -15.38
N GLY A 124 6.61 24.31 -15.57
CA GLY A 124 5.51 24.85 -14.76
C GLY A 124 4.23 24.05 -14.94
N ALA A 125 3.88 23.73 -16.19
CA ALA A 125 2.67 22.96 -16.51
C ALA A 125 2.70 21.53 -15.96
N ILE A 126 3.86 20.86 -15.98
CA ILE A 126 4.03 19.52 -15.39
C ILE A 126 3.87 19.59 -13.86
N GLY A 127 4.55 20.53 -13.21
CA GLY A 127 4.45 20.72 -11.76
C GLY A 127 3.01 20.98 -11.31
N ASP A 128 2.32 21.89 -11.99
CA ASP A 128 0.91 22.22 -11.71
C ASP A 128 -0.01 21.01 -11.88
N TRP A 129 0.27 20.16 -12.89
CA TRP A 129 -0.49 18.92 -13.10
C TRP A 129 -0.34 17.95 -11.93
N PHE A 130 0.89 17.67 -11.49
CA PHE A 130 1.15 16.78 -10.34
C PHE A 130 0.62 17.37 -9.02
N ILE A 131 0.74 18.68 -8.82
CA ILE A 131 0.20 19.38 -7.66
C ILE A 131 -1.32 19.23 -7.58
N ASN A 132 -2.04 19.51 -8.67
CA ASN A 132 -3.49 19.42 -8.65
C ASN A 132 -3.97 17.97 -8.48
N ARG A 133 -3.27 17.03 -9.10
CA ARG A 133 -3.64 15.61 -9.05
C ARG A 133 -3.35 14.97 -7.70
N SER A 134 -2.22 15.27 -7.09
CA SER A 134 -1.81 14.72 -5.79
C SER A 134 -2.76 15.08 -4.63
N LYS A 135 -3.57 16.14 -4.78
CA LYS A 135 -4.64 16.50 -3.83
C LYS A 135 -5.69 15.41 -3.67
N TYR A 136 -5.88 14.57 -4.70
CA TYR A 136 -6.89 13.52 -4.74
C TYR A 136 -6.31 12.11 -4.71
N ILE A 137 -4.98 11.96 -4.63
CA ILE A 137 -4.30 10.66 -4.56
C ILE A 137 -4.11 10.30 -3.08
N PRO A 138 -4.78 9.25 -2.57
CA PRO A 138 -4.55 8.78 -1.21
C PRO A 138 -3.14 8.21 -1.05
N LEU A 139 -2.54 8.38 0.13
CA LEU A 139 -1.24 7.80 0.42
C LEU A 139 -1.33 6.27 0.56
N ARG A 140 -0.40 5.54 -0.06
CA ARG A 140 -0.27 4.09 0.06
C ARG A 140 -0.15 3.66 1.52
N LEU A 141 -0.75 2.53 1.89
CA LEU A 141 -0.67 2.03 3.26
C LEU A 141 0.71 1.44 3.58
N THR A 142 1.23 1.71 4.78
CA THR A 142 2.42 1.06 5.34
C THR A 142 2.12 -0.38 5.78
N TYR A 143 3.17 -1.16 6.05
CA TYR A 143 2.99 -2.52 6.56
C TYR A 143 2.26 -2.54 7.91
N GLN A 144 2.60 -1.62 8.82
CA GLN A 144 1.92 -1.53 10.13
C GLN A 144 0.47 -1.09 9.97
N GLU A 145 0.19 -0.11 9.11
CA GLU A 145 -1.17 0.29 8.78
C GLU A 145 -2.00 -0.90 8.27
N ARG A 146 -1.45 -1.77 7.41
CA ARG A 146 -2.17 -2.97 6.95
C ARG A 146 -2.59 -3.92 8.08
N LYS A 147 -1.86 -3.97 9.20
CA LYS A 147 -2.28 -4.77 10.37
C LYS A 147 -3.55 -4.19 10.97
N TYR A 148 -3.60 -2.88 11.20
CA TYR A 148 -4.79 -2.20 11.72
C TYR A 148 -5.99 -2.29 10.76
N LEU A 149 -5.75 -2.26 9.45
CA LEU A 149 -6.79 -2.50 8.46
C LEU A 149 -7.43 -3.89 8.63
N ARG A 150 -6.62 -4.95 8.84
CA ARG A 150 -7.13 -6.30 9.09
C ARG A 150 -7.97 -6.38 10.36
N LEU A 151 -7.54 -5.68 11.43
CA LEU A 151 -8.32 -5.59 12.67
C LEU A 151 -9.66 -4.88 12.45
N LEU A 152 -9.67 -3.80 11.66
CA LEU A 152 -10.90 -3.11 11.27
C LEU A 152 -11.83 -4.00 10.46
N GLU A 153 -11.32 -4.69 9.45
CA GLU A 153 -12.11 -5.62 8.65
C GLU A 153 -12.70 -6.73 9.52
N ALA A 154 -11.92 -7.31 10.43
CA ALA A 154 -12.41 -8.32 11.37
C ALA A 154 -13.52 -7.76 12.28
N ALA A 155 -13.34 -6.55 12.82
CA ALA A 155 -14.34 -5.90 13.66
C ALA A 155 -15.65 -5.59 12.89
N LEU A 156 -15.54 -5.13 11.64
CA LEU A 156 -16.69 -4.84 10.78
C LEU A 156 -17.43 -6.12 10.33
N ASN A 157 -16.71 -7.22 10.16
CA ASN A 157 -17.32 -8.51 9.79
C ASN A 157 -18.20 -9.05 10.92
N VAL A 158 -17.76 -8.91 12.17
CA VAL A 158 -18.52 -9.32 13.37
C VAL A 158 -19.62 -8.30 13.74
N SER A 159 -19.50 -7.06 13.27
CA SER A 159 -20.47 -6.01 13.56
C SER A 159 -21.81 -6.25 12.87
N GLU A 160 -22.90 -6.22 13.65
CA GLU A 160 -24.29 -6.26 13.19
C GLU A 160 -24.90 -4.85 13.10
N TYR A 161 -24.08 -3.83 12.82
CA TYR A 161 -24.46 -2.42 12.86
C TYR A 161 -25.77 -2.12 12.11
N THR A 162 -25.84 -2.52 10.84
CA THR A 162 -27.00 -2.26 9.97
C THR A 162 -28.24 -2.95 10.53
N ASP A 163 -28.11 -4.20 10.93
CA ASP A 163 -29.23 -5.01 11.41
C ASP A 163 -29.81 -4.43 12.70
N LYS A 164 -28.97 -3.99 13.64
CA LYS A 164 -29.42 -3.43 14.93
C LYS A 164 -30.03 -2.02 14.82
N ILE A 165 -29.65 -1.25 13.80
CA ILE A 165 -30.15 0.13 13.62
C ILE A 165 -31.45 0.15 12.81
N ASP A 166 -31.58 -0.73 11.83
CA ASP A 166 -32.74 -0.78 10.93
C ASP A 166 -33.97 -1.46 11.57
N ILE A 167 -33.84 -2.04 12.76
CA ILE A 167 -34.98 -2.58 13.52
C ILE A 167 -35.85 -1.44 14.09
N VAL A 168 -37.17 -1.64 14.01
CA VAL A 168 -38.17 -0.84 14.73
C VAL A 168 -38.05 -1.17 16.22
N SER A 169 -37.59 -0.20 17.01
CA SER A 169 -37.38 -0.36 18.45
C SER A 169 -37.99 0.81 19.21
N TYR A 170 -38.39 0.56 20.46
CA TYR A 170 -38.87 1.57 21.39
C TYR A 170 -37.75 2.52 21.86
N THR A 171 -36.48 2.18 21.62
CA THR A 171 -35.33 3.02 21.97
C THR A 171 -35.02 4.02 20.85
N SER A 172 -34.70 5.26 21.23
CA SER A 172 -34.31 6.32 20.29
C SER A 172 -33.18 5.87 19.35
N LYS A 173 -33.32 6.14 18.06
CA LYS A 173 -32.33 5.78 17.02
C LYS A 173 -30.91 6.29 17.37
N ALA A 174 -30.79 7.54 17.85
CA ALA A 174 -29.51 8.13 18.25
C ALA A 174 -28.78 7.29 19.33
N LYS A 175 -29.46 6.93 20.43
CA LYS A 175 -28.86 6.08 21.48
C LYS A 175 -28.41 4.71 20.96
N ARG A 176 -29.16 4.12 20.01
CA ARG A 176 -28.78 2.84 19.40
C ARG A 176 -27.51 2.98 18.55
N ILE A 177 -27.41 4.04 17.76
CA ILE A 177 -26.20 4.32 16.97
C ILE A 177 -24.99 4.50 17.88
N VAL A 178 -25.11 5.32 18.93
CA VAL A 178 -24.02 5.54 19.90
C VAL A 178 -23.59 4.23 20.56
N ALA A 179 -24.55 3.39 20.96
CA ALA A 179 -24.25 2.08 21.53
C ALA A 179 -23.50 1.18 20.53
N GLN A 180 -23.90 1.16 19.25
CA GLN A 180 -23.22 0.39 18.21
C GLN A 180 -21.82 0.89 17.90
N ILE A 181 -21.61 2.21 17.87
CA ILE A 181 -20.28 2.79 17.68
C ILE A 181 -19.37 2.42 18.86
N LYS A 182 -19.87 2.52 20.10
CA LYS A 182 -19.13 2.11 21.31
C LYS A 182 -18.84 0.61 21.33
N GLU A 183 -19.77 -0.22 20.87
CA GLU A 183 -19.58 -1.67 20.70
C GLU A 183 -18.45 -1.96 19.71
N LEU A 184 -18.46 -1.33 18.52
CA LEU A 184 -17.38 -1.48 17.54
C LEU A 184 -16.03 -1.02 18.08
N CYS A 185 -15.97 0.14 18.75
CA CYS A 185 -14.74 0.64 19.36
C CYS A 185 -14.21 -0.30 20.46
N SER A 186 -15.11 -0.96 21.20
CA SER A 186 -14.75 -1.96 22.20
C SER A 186 -14.18 -3.23 21.57
N ILE A 187 -14.78 -3.71 20.47
CA ILE A 187 -14.26 -4.84 19.68
C ILE A 187 -12.87 -4.52 19.14
N LEU A 188 -12.68 -3.34 18.52
CA LEU A 188 -11.39 -2.89 18.02
C LEU A 188 -10.33 -2.86 19.12
N SER A 189 -10.65 -2.27 20.28
CA SER A 189 -9.73 -2.22 21.42
C SER A 189 -9.36 -3.61 21.93
N GLY A 190 -10.33 -4.53 21.98
CA GLY A 190 -10.10 -5.94 22.36
C GLY A 190 -9.20 -6.69 21.39
N LEU A 191 -9.41 -6.52 20.08
CA LEU A 191 -8.57 -7.11 19.04
C LEU A 191 -7.15 -6.57 19.07
N VAL A 192 -6.99 -5.26 19.32
CA VAL A 192 -5.68 -4.62 19.46
C VAL A 192 -4.96 -5.14 20.69
N LEU A 193 -5.63 -5.29 21.83
CA LEU A 193 -5.05 -5.88 23.03
C LEU A 193 -4.54 -7.32 22.81
N ALA A 194 -5.24 -8.10 21.98
CA ALA A 194 -4.81 -9.44 21.63
C ALA A 194 -3.60 -9.45 20.68
N ALA A 195 -3.49 -8.47 19.78
CA ALA A 195 -2.40 -8.37 18.81
C ALA A 195 -1.15 -7.67 19.38
N ASP A 196 -1.34 -6.64 20.19
CA ASP A 196 -0.31 -5.86 20.89
C ASP A 196 -0.77 -5.51 22.31
N TYR A 197 -0.20 -6.23 23.28
CA TYR A 197 -0.57 -6.10 24.68
C TYR A 197 -0.29 -4.71 25.26
N LYS A 198 0.79 -4.04 24.84
CA LYS A 198 1.18 -2.74 25.41
C LYS A 198 0.20 -1.67 24.96
N ILE A 199 -0.01 -1.58 23.64
CA ILE A 199 -0.92 -0.61 23.03
C ILE A 199 -2.34 -0.85 23.53
N GLY A 200 -2.78 -2.11 23.56
CA GLY A 200 -4.12 -2.45 24.06
C GLY A 200 -4.31 -2.07 25.53
N GLN A 201 -3.31 -2.24 26.40
CA GLN A 201 -3.44 -1.84 27.80
C GLN A 201 -3.67 -0.34 27.96
N GLU A 202 -3.00 0.51 27.16
CA GLU A 202 -3.20 1.96 27.21
C GLU A 202 -4.61 2.35 26.77
N LEU A 203 -5.11 1.74 25.69
CA LEU A 203 -6.48 1.92 25.23
C LEU A 203 -7.51 1.49 26.29
N PHE A 204 -7.25 0.38 27.00
CA PHE A 204 -8.13 -0.15 28.04
C PHE A 204 -8.08 0.62 29.36
N LYS A 205 -6.92 1.18 29.76
CA LYS A 205 -6.77 1.94 31.01
C LYS A 205 -7.62 3.20 31.00
N ASN A 206 -7.72 3.86 29.85
CA ASN A 206 -8.40 5.13 29.76
C ASN A 206 -9.92 4.98 29.72
N ARG A 207 -10.49 3.83 29.31
CA ARG A 207 -11.95 3.50 29.15
C ARG A 207 -12.84 4.59 28.54
N ASP A 208 -12.24 5.66 28.09
CA ASP A 208 -12.84 6.88 27.62
C ASP A 208 -12.51 6.97 26.13
N PHE A 209 -13.54 6.80 25.32
CA PHE A 209 -13.42 6.81 23.88
C PHE A 209 -12.98 8.19 23.37
N ALA A 210 -13.27 9.27 24.10
CA ALA A 210 -12.86 10.62 23.74
C ALA A 210 -11.34 10.81 23.85
N GLN A 211 -10.71 10.19 24.86
CA GLN A 211 -9.25 10.22 25.02
C GLN A 211 -8.52 9.44 23.91
N ASN A 212 -9.14 8.36 23.43
CA ASN A 212 -8.59 7.52 22.37
C ASN A 212 -9.11 7.91 20.98
N LYS A 213 -9.68 9.10 20.81
CA LYS A 213 -10.32 9.51 19.55
C LYS A 213 -9.40 9.41 18.33
N ASN A 214 -8.13 9.83 18.47
CA ASN A 214 -7.18 9.83 17.34
C ASN A 214 -6.98 8.40 16.81
N PHE A 215 -6.89 7.42 17.72
CA PHE A 215 -6.72 6.02 17.35
C PHE A 215 -7.90 5.51 16.50
N PHE A 216 -9.13 5.76 16.94
CA PHE A 216 -10.32 5.34 16.19
C PHE A 216 -10.46 6.12 14.87
N GLN A 217 -10.21 7.43 14.89
CA GLN A 217 -10.22 8.28 13.70
C GLN A 217 -9.21 7.79 12.66
N ASP A 218 -8.00 7.45 13.07
CA ASP A 218 -6.94 6.94 12.19
C ASP A 218 -7.33 5.58 11.60
N ILE A 219 -7.93 4.68 12.38
CA ILE A 219 -8.44 3.40 11.87
C ILE A 219 -9.58 3.60 10.86
N PHE A 220 -10.54 4.47 11.14
CA PHE A 220 -11.65 4.73 10.22
C PHE A 220 -11.19 5.45 8.94
N GLU A 221 -10.24 6.38 9.04
CA GLU A 221 -9.55 6.98 7.89
C GLU A 221 -8.88 5.91 7.06
N LEU A 222 -8.16 4.99 7.69
CA LEU A 222 -7.42 3.93 7.04
C LEU A 222 -8.34 3.02 6.21
N GLY A 223 -9.47 2.62 6.77
CA GLY A 223 -10.48 1.84 6.03
C GLY A 223 -11.00 2.58 4.79
N ARG A 224 -11.28 3.89 4.92
CA ARG A 224 -11.69 4.73 3.79
C ARG A 224 -10.60 4.89 2.74
N ARG A 225 -9.37 5.17 3.16
CA ARG A 225 -8.21 5.32 2.28
C ARG A 225 -7.91 4.04 1.52
N HIS A 226 -7.93 2.90 2.20
CA HIS A 226 -7.76 1.59 1.56
C HIS A 226 -8.82 1.32 0.50
N LYS A 227 -10.10 1.61 0.81
CA LYS A 227 -11.20 1.42 -0.14
C LYS A 227 -11.10 2.33 -1.37
N ILE A 228 -10.68 3.60 -1.21
CA ILE A 228 -10.48 4.51 -2.35
C ILE A 228 -9.38 3.99 -3.28
N MET A 229 -8.29 3.46 -2.71
CA MET A 229 -7.19 2.89 -3.49
C MET A 229 -7.54 1.55 -4.14
N ASN A 230 -8.40 0.74 -3.52
CA ASN A 230 -8.74 -0.62 -3.94
C ASN A 230 -10.27 -0.82 -3.94
N PRO A 231 -11.00 -0.26 -4.92
CA PRO A 231 -12.47 -0.28 -4.93
C PRO A 231 -13.06 -1.70 -4.92
N GLU A 232 -12.33 -2.68 -5.41
CA GLU A 232 -12.73 -4.09 -5.46
C GLU A 232 -12.63 -4.82 -4.12
N LYS A 233 -11.88 -4.28 -3.14
CA LYS A 233 -11.73 -4.84 -1.79
C LYS A 233 -12.83 -4.33 -0.85
N MET A 234 -12.99 -4.96 0.33
CA MET A 234 -14.02 -4.63 1.32
C MET A 234 -15.43 -4.45 0.72
N ARG A 235 -15.91 -5.41 -0.08
CA ARG A 235 -17.23 -5.27 -0.75
C ARG A 235 -18.40 -5.28 0.24
N GLU A 236 -18.35 -6.16 1.23
CA GLU A 236 -19.45 -6.36 2.19
C GLU A 236 -19.29 -5.49 3.44
N SER A 237 -18.06 -5.40 3.97
CA SER A 237 -17.77 -4.72 5.25
C SER A 237 -17.72 -3.20 5.15
N TYR A 238 -17.32 -2.64 4.00
CA TYR A 238 -17.19 -1.18 3.84
C TYR A 238 -18.54 -0.45 3.92
N GLY A 239 -19.64 -1.08 3.47
CA GLY A 239 -20.97 -0.49 3.58
C GLY A 239 -21.35 -0.20 5.03
N LYS A 240 -21.07 -1.14 5.94
CA LYS A 240 -21.29 -0.96 7.39
C LYS A 240 -20.47 0.21 7.95
N LEU A 241 -19.20 0.30 7.57
CA LEU A 241 -18.33 1.42 7.95
C LEU A 241 -18.89 2.76 7.44
N LEU A 242 -19.34 2.82 6.19
CA LEU A 242 -19.88 4.04 5.60
C LEU A 242 -21.15 4.49 6.32
N TYR A 243 -22.10 3.59 6.57
CA TYR A 243 -23.33 3.92 7.31
C TYR A 243 -23.03 4.39 8.72
N LEU A 244 -22.12 3.71 9.42
CA LEU A 244 -21.66 4.11 10.74
C LEU A 244 -21.07 5.52 10.73
N LEU A 245 -20.18 5.81 9.80
CA LEU A 245 -19.54 7.12 9.72
C LEU A 245 -20.54 8.20 9.32
N GLN A 246 -21.49 7.91 8.44
CA GLN A 246 -22.55 8.85 8.06
C GLN A 246 -23.44 9.20 9.27
N ASP A 247 -23.90 8.21 10.01
CA ASP A 247 -24.71 8.43 11.20
C ASP A 247 -23.93 9.13 12.32
N SER A 248 -22.63 8.83 12.46
CA SER A 248 -21.76 9.51 13.43
C SER A 248 -21.66 11.03 13.24
N GLN A 249 -22.04 11.55 12.06
CA GLN A 249 -21.99 12.98 11.78
C GLN A 249 -23.21 13.75 12.32
N MET A 250 -24.25 13.09 12.82
CA MET A 250 -25.40 13.79 13.39
C MET A 250 -25.01 14.52 14.70
N PRO A 251 -25.44 15.78 14.91
CA PRO A 251 -25.03 16.58 16.08
C PRO A 251 -25.29 15.89 17.42
N GLU A 252 -26.48 15.30 17.60
CA GLU A 252 -26.85 14.58 18.82
C GLU A 252 -25.93 13.38 19.10
N ILE A 253 -25.44 12.72 18.05
CA ILE A 253 -24.56 11.56 18.18
C ILE A 253 -23.14 12.00 18.51
N LYS A 254 -22.65 13.08 17.89
CA LYS A 254 -21.35 13.68 18.23
C LYS A 254 -21.29 14.12 19.68
N GLU A 255 -22.35 14.75 20.17
CA GLU A 255 -22.46 15.18 21.57
C GLU A 255 -22.42 13.97 22.52
N MET A 256 -23.14 12.89 22.21
CA MET A 256 -23.15 11.67 23.03
C MET A 256 -21.86 10.82 22.94
N LEU A 257 -21.12 10.91 21.85
CA LEU A 257 -19.84 10.22 21.66
C LEU A 257 -18.67 11.01 22.25
N GLU A 258 -18.80 12.33 22.36
CA GLU A 258 -17.75 13.27 22.82
C GLU A 258 -16.51 13.32 21.89
N PHE A 259 -16.61 12.74 20.69
CA PHE A 259 -15.59 12.87 19.64
C PHE A 259 -16.15 12.65 18.23
N ASP A 260 -15.43 13.15 17.22
CA ASP A 260 -15.74 12.94 15.81
C ASP A 260 -15.12 11.63 15.29
N CYS A 261 -15.88 10.78 14.61
CA CYS A 261 -15.30 9.57 14.00
C CYS A 261 -14.59 9.81 12.66
N VAL A 262 -14.75 10.98 12.04
CA VAL A 262 -14.30 11.25 10.67
C VAL A 262 -13.22 12.32 10.65
N ILE A 263 -12.08 11.98 10.05
CA ILE A 263 -11.01 12.92 9.71
C ILE A 263 -10.80 12.98 8.18
N PRO A 264 -10.15 14.05 7.66
CA PRO A 264 -9.79 14.13 6.25
C PRO A 264 -8.83 13.01 5.83
N ILE A 265 -9.00 12.51 4.60
CA ILE A 265 -8.13 11.46 4.03
C ILE A 265 -6.69 11.96 3.91
N LYS A 266 -5.74 11.10 4.24
CA LYS A 266 -4.31 11.34 4.05
C LYS A 266 -3.96 11.21 2.57
N THR A 267 -3.68 12.32 1.92
CA THR A 267 -3.31 12.39 0.50
C THR A 267 -1.84 12.71 0.32
N VAL A 268 -1.30 12.39 -0.86
CA VAL A 268 0.10 12.68 -1.21
C VAL A 268 0.40 14.18 -1.08
N TYR A 269 -0.50 15.04 -1.57
CA TYR A 269 -0.33 16.50 -1.47
C TYR A 269 -0.23 16.96 -0.02
N LYS A 270 -1.19 16.57 0.83
CA LYS A 270 -1.23 17.03 2.23
C LYS A 270 0.02 16.60 2.99
N VAL A 271 0.50 15.39 2.77
CA VAL A 271 1.73 14.88 3.39
C VAL A 271 2.97 15.66 2.92
N LEU A 272 3.07 15.98 1.63
CA LEU A 272 4.19 16.78 1.12
C LEU A 272 4.11 18.25 1.57
N GLU A 273 2.90 18.81 1.67
CA GLU A 273 2.65 20.17 2.14
C GLU A 273 3.01 20.35 3.62
N GLU A 274 2.52 19.46 4.49
CA GLU A 274 2.79 19.47 5.94
C GLU A 274 4.30 19.36 6.25
N ASN A 275 5.06 18.72 5.35
CA ASN A 275 6.50 18.55 5.49
C ASN A 275 7.34 19.53 4.65
N GLY A 276 6.72 20.52 3.98
CA GLY A 276 7.42 21.54 3.19
C GLY A 276 8.21 20.97 2.01
N CYS A 277 7.68 19.94 1.35
CA CYS A 277 8.35 19.16 0.31
C CYS A 277 7.54 19.06 -1.01
N LEU A 278 6.69 20.05 -1.28
CA LEU A 278 5.91 20.14 -2.53
C LEU A 278 6.80 20.26 -3.79
N GLU A 279 8.04 20.72 -3.63
CA GLU A 279 9.04 20.86 -4.70
C GLU A 279 9.30 19.53 -5.44
N VAL A 280 9.12 18.38 -4.77
CA VAL A 280 9.22 17.05 -5.38
C VAL A 280 8.27 16.90 -6.57
N LEU A 281 7.07 17.50 -6.48
CA LEU A 281 6.03 17.40 -7.51
C LEU A 281 6.35 18.20 -8.76
N SER A 282 7.30 19.14 -8.67
CA SER A 282 7.73 19.99 -9.79
C SER A 282 9.06 19.54 -10.40
N ASP A 283 9.69 18.49 -9.86
CA ASP A 283 10.96 17.96 -10.40
C ASP A 283 10.72 17.20 -11.71
N GLU A 284 11.57 17.40 -12.71
CA GLU A 284 11.47 16.75 -14.03
C GLU A 284 11.51 15.22 -13.94
N ILE A 285 12.24 14.67 -12.98
CA ILE A 285 12.45 13.24 -12.81
C ILE A 285 11.14 12.55 -12.34
N ILE A 286 10.17 13.31 -11.80
CA ILE A 286 8.92 12.73 -11.28
C ILE A 286 8.14 11.98 -12.35
N VAL A 287 8.24 12.41 -13.62
CA VAL A 287 7.57 11.76 -14.74
C VAL A 287 8.08 10.33 -14.90
N THR A 288 9.40 10.14 -14.86
CA THR A 288 10.02 8.80 -14.93
C THR A 288 9.79 8.00 -13.66
N ALA A 289 9.84 8.63 -12.48
CA ALA A 289 9.63 7.97 -11.20
C ALA A 289 8.20 7.43 -11.02
N THR A 290 7.21 8.12 -11.60
CA THR A 290 5.78 7.75 -11.49
C THR A 290 5.24 7.08 -12.75
N GLN A 291 6.12 6.77 -13.71
CA GLN A 291 5.76 6.10 -14.95
C GLN A 291 5.29 4.67 -14.66
N GLU A 292 4.26 4.26 -15.39
CA GLU A 292 3.77 2.89 -15.35
C GLU A 292 4.58 2.00 -16.28
N ILE A 293 4.91 0.80 -15.81
CA ILE A 293 5.61 -0.22 -16.60
C ILE A 293 4.57 -1.02 -17.37
N ILE A 294 4.55 -0.88 -18.70
CA ILE A 294 3.57 -1.54 -19.57
C ILE A 294 4.15 -2.84 -20.09
N THR A 295 3.47 -3.96 -19.82
CA THR A 295 3.77 -5.26 -20.43
C THR A 295 2.97 -5.44 -21.73
N SER A 296 3.27 -4.62 -22.74
CA SER A 296 2.61 -4.72 -24.04
C SER A 296 3.02 -6.02 -24.77
N PRO A 297 2.12 -6.66 -25.55
CA PRO A 297 2.47 -7.83 -26.36
C PRO A 297 3.62 -7.48 -27.31
N GLY A 298 4.76 -8.18 -27.17
CA GLY A 298 5.96 -7.95 -27.99
C GLY A 298 7.10 -7.18 -27.31
N LYS A 299 6.91 -6.61 -26.11
CA LYS A 299 8.03 -6.07 -25.33
C LYS A 299 8.89 -7.20 -24.75
N SER A 300 10.20 -7.13 -24.98
CA SER A 300 11.16 -8.07 -24.39
C SER A 300 11.26 -7.87 -22.87
N ARG A 301 11.41 -8.97 -22.12
CA ARG A 301 11.68 -8.96 -20.66
C ARG A 301 12.85 -8.03 -20.30
N ASN A 302 13.88 -7.97 -21.14
CA ASN A 302 15.04 -7.10 -20.91
C ASN A 302 14.69 -5.61 -20.96
N VAL A 303 13.77 -5.22 -21.85
CA VAL A 303 13.30 -3.83 -21.96
C VAL A 303 12.48 -3.47 -20.74
N ILE A 304 11.56 -4.35 -20.34
CA ILE A 304 10.74 -4.19 -19.13
C ILE A 304 11.63 -4.04 -17.89
N GLN A 305 12.64 -4.90 -17.73
CA GLN A 305 13.58 -4.82 -16.60
C GLN A 305 14.38 -3.52 -16.60
N ASN A 306 14.76 -3.00 -17.77
CA ASN A 306 15.44 -1.72 -17.87
C ASN A 306 14.52 -0.55 -17.50
N GLU A 307 13.26 -0.57 -17.92
CA GLU A 307 12.24 0.41 -17.52
C GLU A 307 12.02 0.39 -15.99
N ILE A 308 11.91 -0.80 -15.39
CA ILE A 308 11.81 -0.99 -13.92
C ILE A 308 13.03 -0.37 -13.23
N ARG A 309 14.25 -0.74 -13.65
CA ARG A 309 15.49 -0.21 -13.06
C ARG A 309 15.58 1.31 -13.18
N GLN A 310 15.17 1.87 -14.32
CA GLN A 310 15.19 3.32 -14.54
C GLN A 310 14.20 4.04 -13.63
N LYS A 311 13.00 3.48 -13.46
CA LYS A 311 11.98 3.99 -12.52
C LYS A 311 12.48 3.96 -11.08
N GLU A 312 12.96 2.81 -10.60
CA GLU A 312 13.44 2.67 -9.22
C GLU A 312 14.64 3.58 -8.94
N ARG A 313 15.57 3.71 -9.91
CA ARG A 313 16.68 4.65 -9.79
C ARG A 313 16.20 6.11 -9.71
N SER A 314 15.16 6.46 -10.47
CA SER A 314 14.58 7.81 -10.46
C SER A 314 13.92 8.12 -9.10
N ILE A 315 13.21 7.16 -8.53
CA ILE A 315 12.63 7.24 -7.18
C ILE A 315 13.73 7.41 -6.12
N GLU A 316 14.80 6.61 -6.21
CA GLU A 316 15.95 6.67 -5.29
C GLU A 316 16.66 8.04 -5.36
N ILE A 317 16.84 8.60 -6.55
CA ILE A 317 17.45 9.92 -6.76
C ILE A 317 16.56 11.02 -6.15
N LEU A 318 15.25 11.01 -6.45
CA LEU A 318 14.32 12.01 -5.94
C LEU A 318 14.21 11.97 -4.42
N SER A 319 14.05 10.77 -3.86
CA SER A 319 13.92 10.60 -2.41
C SER A 319 15.14 11.11 -1.65
N LYS A 320 16.37 10.83 -2.13
CA LYS A 320 17.60 11.35 -1.51
C LYS A 320 17.80 12.85 -1.73
N LYS A 321 17.42 13.37 -2.90
CA LYS A 321 17.57 14.80 -3.23
C LYS A 321 16.68 15.68 -2.34
N TYR A 322 15.48 15.23 -2.05
CA TYR A 322 14.47 15.99 -1.31
C TYR A 322 14.30 15.54 0.14
N GLU A 323 15.17 14.67 0.63
CA GLU A 323 15.25 14.32 2.04
C GLU A 323 15.57 15.58 2.87
N LYS A 324 14.72 15.88 3.85
CA LYS A 324 14.87 17.01 4.77
C LYS A 324 14.67 16.50 6.19
N LYS A 325 15.05 17.29 7.20
CA LYS A 325 14.87 16.93 8.61
C LYS A 325 13.42 16.53 8.98
N ASN A 326 12.43 17.07 8.27
CA ASN A 326 11.01 16.82 8.53
C ASN A 326 10.43 15.68 7.68
N ILE A 327 11.14 15.18 6.66
CA ILE A 327 10.62 14.14 5.75
C ILE A 327 11.70 13.14 5.38
N SER A 328 11.46 11.87 5.70
CA SER A 328 12.37 10.78 5.37
C SER A 328 12.31 10.45 3.88
N ALA A 329 13.41 9.92 3.36
CA ALA A 329 13.47 9.38 2.00
C ALA A 329 12.37 8.33 1.76
N ASP A 330 12.08 7.48 2.75
CA ASP A 330 11.05 6.44 2.64
C ASP A 330 9.63 7.00 2.51
N LEU A 331 9.32 8.11 3.20
CA LEU A 331 8.02 8.78 3.06
C LEU A 331 7.87 9.41 1.67
N ILE A 332 8.95 9.94 1.09
CA ILE A 332 8.96 10.44 -0.29
C ILE A 332 8.76 9.29 -1.28
N LYS A 333 9.46 8.16 -1.08
CA LYS A 333 9.26 6.95 -1.88
C LYS A 333 7.80 6.49 -1.83
N GLN A 334 7.22 6.43 -0.64
CA GLN A 334 5.81 6.08 -0.44
C GLN A 334 4.88 7.02 -1.21
N CYS A 335 5.13 8.33 -1.20
CA CYS A 335 4.38 9.30 -2.00
C CYS A 335 4.48 9.02 -3.51
N LEU A 336 5.69 8.79 -4.02
CA LEU A 336 5.93 8.50 -5.44
C LEU A 336 5.28 7.18 -5.87
N TYR A 337 5.38 6.12 -5.06
CA TYR A 337 4.67 4.86 -5.32
C TYR A 337 3.16 5.06 -5.32
N SER A 338 2.61 5.87 -4.41
CA SER A 338 1.16 6.17 -4.38
C SER A 338 0.67 6.82 -5.67
N ILE A 339 1.46 7.73 -6.24
CA ILE A 339 1.15 8.35 -7.54
C ILE A 339 1.23 7.30 -8.66
N GLY A 340 2.27 6.47 -8.68
CA GLY A 340 2.43 5.40 -9.65
C GLY A 340 1.30 4.36 -9.61
N ASP A 341 0.89 3.94 -8.42
CA ASP A 341 -0.24 3.03 -8.19
C ASP A 341 -1.53 3.65 -8.74
N ASN A 342 -1.76 4.94 -8.49
CA ASN A 342 -2.93 5.66 -9.00
C ASN A 342 -2.94 5.76 -10.54
N HIS A 343 -1.78 5.95 -11.17
CA HIS A 343 -1.66 5.94 -12.64
C HIS A 343 -2.01 4.57 -13.21
N SER A 344 -1.47 3.50 -12.62
CA SER A 344 -1.76 2.13 -13.04
C SER A 344 -3.24 1.78 -12.87
N PHE A 345 -3.84 2.18 -11.75
CA PHE A 345 -5.27 1.99 -11.51
C PHE A 345 -6.13 2.71 -12.55
N LEU A 346 -5.82 3.97 -12.87
CA LEU A 346 -6.57 4.70 -13.89
C LEU A 346 -6.40 4.07 -15.26
N ARG A 347 -5.20 3.64 -15.66
CA ARG A 347 -5.06 2.96 -16.96
C ARG A 347 -5.95 1.74 -17.03
N ALA A 348 -5.92 0.87 -16.02
CA ALA A 348 -6.66 -0.37 -16.03
C ALA A 348 -8.19 -0.18 -16.10
N ASN A 349 -8.71 0.92 -15.56
CA ASN A 349 -10.16 1.12 -15.39
C ASN A 349 -10.76 2.25 -16.25
N ARG A 350 -9.98 3.29 -16.58
CA ARG A 350 -10.42 4.44 -17.39
C ARG A 350 -10.10 4.23 -18.86
N ASP A 351 -8.87 3.84 -19.19
CA ASP A 351 -8.42 3.81 -20.59
C ASP A 351 -9.24 2.86 -21.48
N PRO A 352 -9.72 1.68 -21.00
CA PRO A 352 -10.67 0.87 -21.77
C PRO A 352 -11.98 1.59 -22.06
N CYS A 353 -12.49 2.39 -21.11
CA CYS A 353 -13.69 3.20 -21.32
C CYS A 353 -13.43 4.33 -22.32
N ASP A 354 -12.29 5.01 -22.24
CA ASP A 354 -11.91 6.06 -23.19
C ASP A 354 -11.80 5.50 -24.62
N GLN A 355 -11.18 4.32 -24.77
CA GLN A 355 -11.12 3.60 -26.05
C GLN A 355 -12.51 3.25 -26.60
N MET A 356 -13.45 2.88 -25.73
CA MET A 356 -14.83 2.60 -26.16
C MET A 356 -15.58 3.87 -26.55
N ILE A 357 -15.31 5.00 -25.90
CA ILE A 357 -15.95 6.30 -26.15
C ILE A 357 -15.36 6.99 -27.39
N GLY A 358 -14.14 6.62 -27.80
CA GLY A 358 -13.47 7.17 -28.98
C GLY A 358 -12.76 8.50 -28.71
N ASN A 359 -12.37 8.75 -27.45
CA ASN A 359 -11.54 9.89 -27.05
C ASN A 359 -10.05 9.57 -27.14
#